data_AF-A0A6I8V4V1-F1
#
_entry.id   AF-A0A6I8V4V1-F1
#
_cell.length_a   1.000
_cell.length_b   1.000
_cell.length_c   1.000
_cell.angle_alpha   90.00
_cell.angle_beta   90.00
_cell.angle_gamma   90.00
#
_symmetry.space_group_name_H-M   'P 1'
#
loop_
_entity.id
_entity.type
_entity.pdbx_description
1 polymer ?
#
loop_
_entity_poly.entity_id
_entity_poly.type
_entity_poly.pdbx_seq_one_letter_code
_entity_poly.pdbx_strand_id
1 'polypeptide(L)'
;MRLAKCLCCIPLRVGVILTGCLFGATDLIIGSYGLYMVIRREFPDNVVEFFRTMDTLTCVACFTGTFYLMAFNDLMLIYGAIRKKSGYIGPWLMVNFVVLICTMVTALVSGIAIIRIVVLSYCMFVVNSFYDELTEEDD
;
A
#
# COMPACT_ATOMS: atom_id res chain seq x y z
N MET A 1 -17.90 -9.77 21.80
CA MET A 1 -16.60 -10.45 21.96
C MET A 1 -15.86 -10.39 20.63
N ARG A 2 -14.87 -9.49 20.48
CA ARG A 2 -14.14 -9.28 19.21
C ARG A 2 -13.16 -10.43 18.98
N LEU A 3 -13.38 -11.22 17.91
CA LEU A 3 -12.48 -12.29 17.44
C LEU A 3 -11.01 -11.84 17.29
N ALA A 4 -10.79 -10.53 17.12
CA ALA A 4 -9.49 -9.90 16.92
C ALA A 4 -8.51 -10.02 18.11
N LYS A 5 -8.98 -10.26 19.34
CA LYS A 5 -8.08 -10.47 20.50
C LYS A 5 -7.42 -11.85 20.51
N CYS A 6 -7.91 -12.81 19.71
CA CYS A 6 -7.59 -14.22 19.93
C CYS A 6 -6.56 -14.82 18.95
N LEU A 7 -6.41 -14.30 17.73
CA LEU A 7 -5.51 -14.96 16.75
C LEU A 7 -4.06 -14.47 16.71
N CYS A 8 -3.74 -13.31 17.29
CA CYS A 8 -2.36 -12.87 17.53
C CYS A 8 -2.37 -11.95 18.76
N CYS A 9 -1.61 -12.25 19.81
CA CYS A 9 -1.46 -11.43 21.01
C CYS A 9 -0.79 -10.05 20.78
N ILE A 10 -0.86 -9.53 19.56
CA ILE A 10 -0.28 -8.26 19.15
C ILE A 10 -1.37 -7.20 19.27
N PRO A 11 -1.15 -6.09 19.99
CA PRO A 11 -2.12 -5.01 20.04
C PRO A 11 -2.38 -4.49 18.63
N LEU A 12 -3.65 -4.27 18.30
CA LEU A 12 -4.11 -3.92 16.95
C LEU A 12 -3.35 -2.72 16.36
N ARG A 13 -3.04 -1.73 17.20
CA ARG A 13 -2.17 -0.59 16.90
C ARG A 13 -0.80 -0.98 16.34
N VAL A 14 -0.15 -2.00 16.91
CA VAL A 14 1.15 -2.49 16.43
C VAL A 14 0.99 -3.19 15.08
N GLY A 15 -0.12 -3.91 14.86
CA GLY A 15 -0.44 -4.49 13.55
C GLY A 15 -0.59 -3.43 12.45
N VAL A 16 -1.25 -2.31 12.75
CA VAL A 16 -1.39 -1.17 11.82
C VAL A 16 -0.05 -0.49 11.53
N ILE A 17 0.78 -0.26 12.56
CA ILE A 17 2.11 0.32 12.39
C ILE A 17 3.01 -0.59 11.54
N LEU A 18 3.02 -1.91 11.82
CA LEU A 18 3.77 -2.88 11.03
C LEU A 18 3.32 -2.90 9.57
N THR A 19 2.00 -2.84 9.33
CA THR A 19 1.45 -2.76 7.98
C THR A 19 1.96 -1.53 7.25
N GLY A 20 1.82 -0.33 7.84
CA GLY A 20 2.32 0.90 7.24
C GLY A 20 3.84 0.87 7.00
N CYS A 21 4.63 0.30 7.91
CA CYS A 21 6.07 0.18 7.72
C CYS A 21 6.44 -0.77 6.57
N LEU A 22 5.78 -1.92 6.43
CA LEU A 22 6.07 -2.89 5.37
C LEU A 22 5.71 -2.36 3.99
N PHE A 23 4.51 -1.78 3.83
CA PHE A 23 4.08 -1.18 2.57
C PHE A 23 4.93 0.05 2.23
N GLY A 24 5.12 0.96 3.21
CA GLY A 24 5.88 2.19 2.99
C GLY A 24 7.34 1.93 2.64
N ALA A 25 7.99 0.95 3.27
CA ALA A 25 9.37 0.57 2.92
C ALA A 25 9.44 -0.02 1.50
N THR A 26 8.49 -0.87 1.13
CA THR A 26 8.44 -1.48 -0.21
C THR A 26 8.24 -0.42 -1.28
N ASP A 27 7.31 0.51 -1.07
CA ASP A 27 7.00 1.58 -2.01
C ASP A 27 8.16 2.59 -2.14
N LEU A 28 8.86 2.89 -1.04
CA LEU A 28 10.08 3.70 -1.10
C LEU A 28 11.20 3.03 -1.89
N ILE A 29 11.42 1.73 -1.70
CA ILE A 29 12.47 0.99 -2.42
C ILE A 29 12.16 0.97 -3.92
N ILE A 30 10.92 0.63 -4.29
CA ILE A 30 10.49 0.58 -5.70
C ILE A 30 10.51 1.98 -6.32
N GLY A 31 10.00 2.99 -5.60
CA GLY A 31 10.04 4.39 -6.03
C GLY A 31 11.46 4.90 -6.24
N SER A 32 12.39 4.61 -5.32
CA SER A 32 13.80 4.98 -5.46
C SER A 32 14.48 4.30 -6.65
N TYR A 33 14.17 3.02 -6.91
CA TYR A 33 14.67 2.32 -8.09
C TYR A 33 14.13 2.94 -9.39
N GLY A 34 12.84 3.28 -9.42
CA GLY A 34 12.22 4.02 -10.52
C GLY A 34 12.87 5.37 -10.77
N LEU A 35 13.09 6.15 -9.71
CA LEU A 35 13.75 7.46 -9.78
C LEU A 35 15.18 7.34 -10.31
N TYR A 36 15.92 6.32 -9.87
CA TYR A 36 17.27 6.03 -10.36
C TYR A 36 17.29 5.77 -11.88
N MET A 37 16.35 4.96 -12.39
CA MET A 37 16.22 4.71 -13.84
C MET A 37 15.90 6.01 -14.60
N VAL A 38 15.02 6.86 -14.08
CA VAL A 38 14.66 8.14 -14.71
C VAL A 38 15.86 9.10 -14.78
N ILE A 39 16.63 9.21 -13.69
CA ILE A 39 17.82 10.09 -13.63
C ILE A 39 18.89 9.62 -14.62
N ARG A 40 19.15 8.31 -14.67
CA ARG A 40 20.17 7.75 -15.58
C ARG A 40 19.71 7.65 -17.03
N ARG A 41 18.40 7.72 -17.29
CA ARG A 41 17.79 7.43 -18.60
C ARG A 41 18.20 6.06 -19.16
N GLU A 42 18.49 5.12 -18.26
CA GLU A 42 18.83 3.74 -18.57
C GLU A 42 17.64 2.87 -18.15
N PHE A 43 16.96 2.27 -19.13
CA PHE A 43 15.81 1.41 -18.90
C PHE A 43 16.14 -0.01 -19.37
N PRO A 44 15.90 -1.04 -18.55
CA PRO A 44 16.13 -2.41 -18.97
C PRO A 44 15.12 -2.83 -20.05
N ASP A 45 15.53 -3.73 -20.94
CA ASP A 45 14.76 -4.10 -22.15
C ASP A 45 13.34 -4.59 -21.83
N ASN A 46 13.15 -5.29 -20.71
CA ASN A 46 11.85 -5.73 -20.24
C ASN A 46 10.88 -4.57 -19.91
N VAL A 47 11.40 -3.45 -19.37
CA VAL A 47 10.61 -2.27 -19.04
C VAL A 47 10.26 -1.50 -20.31
N VAL A 48 11.20 -1.42 -21.26
CA VAL A 48 10.95 -0.81 -22.57
C VAL A 48 9.91 -1.64 -23.34
N GLU A 49 10.01 -2.97 -23.30
CA GLU A 49 9.04 -3.87 -23.93
C GLU A 49 7.66 -3.77 -23.29
N PHE A 50 7.59 -3.67 -21.96
CA PHE A 50 6.34 -3.44 -21.23
C PHE A 50 5.65 -2.13 -21.64
N PHE A 51 6.44 -1.06 -21.84
CA PHE A 51 5.94 0.24 -22.28
C PHE A 51 6.08 0.47 -23.78
N ARG A 52 6.18 -0.57 -24.61
CA ARG A 52 6.51 -0.43 -26.05
C ARG A 52 5.57 0.51 -26.84
N THR A 53 4.33 0.69 -26.38
CA THR A 53 3.34 1.58 -27.01
C THR A 53 3.28 2.99 -26.41
N MET A 54 4.09 3.30 -25.39
CA MET A 54 4.09 4.57 -24.66
C MET A 54 5.53 5.08 -24.45
N ASP A 55 5.67 6.35 -24.09
CA ASP A 55 6.99 6.89 -23.72
C ASP A 55 7.45 6.30 -22.37
N THR A 56 8.44 5.41 -22.43
CA THR A 56 8.95 4.67 -21.26
C THR A 56 9.43 5.62 -20.15
N LEU A 57 10.06 6.74 -20.50
CA LEU A 57 10.56 7.69 -19.52
C LEU A 57 9.41 8.34 -18.73
N THR A 58 8.40 8.84 -19.44
CA THR A 58 7.21 9.45 -18.81
C THR A 58 6.45 8.42 -17.98
N CYS A 59 6.30 7.19 -18.47
CA CYS A 59 5.64 6.12 -17.72
C CYS A 59 6.39 5.79 -16.42
N VAL A 60 7.70 5.52 -16.49
CA VAL A 60 8.51 5.19 -15.31
C VAL A 60 8.52 6.35 -14.31
N ALA A 61 8.59 7.61 -14.78
CA ALA A 61 8.48 8.79 -13.92
C ALA A 61 7.12 8.88 -13.22
N CYS A 62 6.02 8.60 -13.93
CA CYS A 62 4.68 8.60 -13.36
C CYS A 62 4.53 7.52 -12.28
N PHE A 63 4.93 6.27 -12.58
CA PHE A 63 4.90 5.17 -11.61
C PHE A 63 5.75 5.48 -10.37
N THR A 64 6.95 6.04 -10.57
CA THR A 64 7.82 6.50 -9.48
C THR A 64 7.10 7.51 -8.59
N GLY A 65 6.45 8.51 -9.18
CA GLY A 65 5.66 9.51 -8.45
C GLY A 65 4.51 8.87 -7.67
N THR A 66 3.79 7.91 -8.28
CA THR A 66 2.73 7.16 -7.60
C THR A 66 3.25 6.37 -6.39
N PHE A 67 4.38 5.68 -6.52
CA PHE A 67 4.99 4.95 -5.39
C PHE A 67 5.38 5.89 -4.23
N TYR A 68 5.92 7.07 -4.51
CA TYR A 68 6.18 8.05 -3.45
C TYR A 68 4.90 8.58 -2.79
N LEU A 69 3.82 8.77 -3.55
CA LEU A 69 2.52 9.15 -2.98
C LEU A 69 1.93 8.03 -2.11
N MET A 70 2.08 6.77 -2.51
CA MET A 70 1.66 5.61 -1.70
C MET A 70 2.49 5.51 -0.42
N ALA A 71 3.82 5.67 -0.50
CA ALA A 71 4.68 5.72 0.68
C ALA A 71 4.32 6.86 1.65
N PHE A 72 3.92 8.04 1.13
CA PHE A 72 3.45 9.13 1.98
C PHE A 72 2.10 8.80 2.64
N ASN A 73 1.20 8.13 1.94
CA ASN A 73 -0.05 7.62 2.47
C ASN A 73 0.19 6.58 3.59
N ASP A 74 1.18 5.69 3.45
CA ASP A 74 1.60 4.76 4.51
C ASP A 74 2.18 5.48 5.73
N LEU A 75 2.94 6.56 5.52
CA LEU A 75 3.43 7.39 6.62
C LEU A 75 2.27 8.03 7.39
N MET A 76 1.23 8.49 6.69
CA MET A 76 0.00 9.00 7.32
C MET A 76 -0.72 7.93 8.12
N LEU A 77 -0.76 6.67 7.65
CA LEU A 77 -1.31 5.55 8.42
C LEU A 77 -0.55 5.34 9.73
N ILE A 78 0.79 5.30 9.69
CA ILE A 78 1.63 5.15 10.89
C ILE A 78 1.38 6.31 11.85
N TYR A 79 1.33 7.54 11.34
CA TYR A 79 1.06 8.71 12.16
C TYR A 79 -0.33 8.67 12.80
N GLY A 80 -1.36 8.29 12.03
CA GLY A 80 -2.73 8.09 12.51
C GLY A 80 -2.81 7.03 13.61
N ALA A 81 -2.06 5.93 13.47
CA ALA A 81 -1.98 4.88 14.48
C ALA A 81 -1.24 5.31 15.76
N ILE A 82 -0.20 6.14 15.64
CA ILE A 82 0.51 6.68 16.80
C ILE A 82 -0.36 7.70 17.53
N ARG A 83 -0.98 8.63 16.79
CA ARG A 83 -1.79 9.72 17.35
C ARG A 83 -3.22 9.33 17.68
N LYS A 84 -3.64 8.10 17.37
CA LYS A 84 -5.02 7.62 17.52
C LYS A 84 -6.03 8.58 16.85
N LYS A 85 -5.74 8.97 15.60
CA LYS A 85 -6.62 9.87 14.84
C LYS A 85 -7.17 9.13 13.62
N SER A 86 -8.48 8.86 13.65
CA SER A 86 -9.23 8.19 12.59
C SER A 86 -9.10 8.91 11.23
N GLY A 87 -9.05 10.24 11.23
CA GLY A 87 -8.97 11.06 10.01
C GLY A 87 -7.78 10.79 9.08
N TYR A 88 -6.69 10.19 9.58
CA TYR A 88 -5.53 9.81 8.75
C TYR A 88 -5.57 8.35 8.28
N ILE A 89 -6.42 7.51 8.86
CA ILE A 89 -6.53 6.08 8.56
C ILE A 89 -7.53 5.84 7.43
N GLY A 90 -8.64 6.60 7.40
CA GLY A 90 -9.67 6.51 6.36
C GLY A 90 -9.13 6.68 4.92
N PRO A 91 -8.31 7.72 4.62
CA PRO A 91 -7.70 7.87 3.30
C PRO A 91 -6.85 6.67 2.88
N TRP A 92 -6.13 6.06 3.83
CA TRP A 92 -5.31 4.89 3.56
C TRP A 92 -6.15 3.68 3.12
N LEU A 93 -7.28 3.43 3.79
CA LEU A 93 -8.22 2.38 3.43
C LEU A 93 -8.81 2.61 2.03
N MET A 94 -9.17 3.85 1.70
CA MET A 94 -9.73 4.19 0.39
C MET A 94 -8.73 3.95 -0.74
N VAL A 95 -7.49 4.41 -0.60
CA VAL A 95 -6.43 4.21 -1.60
C VAL A 95 -6.16 2.72 -1.80
N ASN A 96 -5.99 1.96 -0.71
CA ASN A 96 -5.71 0.53 -0.80
C ASN A 96 -6.90 -0.29 -1.32
N PHE A 97 -8.13 0.17 -1.10
CA PHE A 97 -9.31 -0.43 -1.73
C PHE A 97 -9.29 -0.30 -3.26
N VAL A 98 -8.90 0.87 -3.79
CA VAL A 98 -8.72 1.05 -5.24
C VAL A 98 -7.59 0.16 -5.77
N VAL A 99 -6.47 0.08 -5.05
CA VAL A 99 -5.35 -0.82 -5.41
C VAL A 99 -5.80 -2.28 -5.42
N LEU A 100 -6.64 -2.70 -4.47
CA LEU A 100 -7.21 -4.04 -4.42
C LEU A 100 -8.03 -4.34 -5.68
N ILE A 101 -8.93 -3.43 -6.08
CA ILE A 101 -9.75 -3.60 -7.30
C ILE A 101 -8.86 -3.75 -8.54
N CYS A 102 -7.87 -2.88 -8.71
CA CYS A 102 -6.91 -2.97 -9.81
C CYS A 102 -6.12 -4.29 -9.79
N THR A 103 -5.76 -4.78 -8.60
CA THR A 103 -5.05 -6.05 -8.44
C THR A 103 -5.95 -7.24 -8.74
N MET A 104 -7.25 -7.19 -8.43
CA MET A 104 -8.23 -8.22 -8.79
C MET A 104 -8.36 -8.39 -10.29
N VAL A 105 -8.40 -7.28 -11.05
CA VAL A 105 -8.38 -7.32 -12.53
C VAL A 105 -7.10 -8.00 -13.04
N THR A 106 -5.97 -7.74 -12.39
CA THR A 106 -4.67 -8.31 -12.76
C THR A 106 -4.55 -9.79 -12.38
N ALA A 107 -5.23 -10.24 -11.33
CA ALA A 107 -5.25 -11.65 -10.91
C ALA A 107 -5.96 -12.57 -11.90
N LEU A 108 -6.83 -12.04 -12.76
CA LEU A 108 -7.37 -12.78 -13.91
C LEU A 108 -6.28 -13.15 -14.93
N VAL A 109 -5.16 -12.43 -14.94
CA VAL A 109 -4.04 -12.61 -15.89
C VAL A 109 -2.86 -13.35 -15.27
N SER A 110 -2.65 -13.24 -13.95
CA SER A 110 -1.51 -13.86 -13.26
C SER A 110 -1.89 -14.41 -11.88
N GLY A 111 -1.66 -15.73 -11.69
CA GLY A 111 -1.92 -16.40 -10.41
C GLY A 111 -1.07 -15.88 -9.24
N ILE A 112 0.09 -15.25 -9.52
CA ILE A 112 0.93 -14.63 -8.48
C ILE A 112 0.20 -13.46 -7.80
N ALA A 113 -0.68 -12.77 -8.53
CA ALA A 113 -1.45 -11.65 -7.97
C ALA A 113 -2.50 -12.10 -6.93
N ILE A 114 -2.85 -13.39 -6.87
CA ILE A 114 -3.73 -13.94 -5.83
C ILE A 114 -3.10 -13.80 -4.44
N ILE A 115 -1.79 -14.08 -4.32
CA ILE A 115 -1.06 -13.92 -3.04
C ILE A 115 -1.11 -12.46 -2.60
N ARG A 116 -0.93 -11.53 -3.53
CA ARG A 116 -1.00 -10.09 -3.27
C ARG A 116 -2.39 -9.67 -2.78
N ILE A 117 -3.46 -10.21 -3.35
CA ILE A 117 -4.84 -9.98 -2.88
C ILE A 117 -5.00 -10.45 -1.44
N VAL A 118 -4.58 -11.68 -1.12
CA VAL A 118 -4.72 -12.23 0.24
C VAL A 118 -4.00 -11.36 1.28
N VAL A 119 -2.75 -10.97 0.99
CA VAL A 119 -1.96 -10.11 1.88
C VAL A 119 -2.63 -8.75 2.06
N LEU A 120 -3.04 -8.11 0.96
CA LEU A 120 -3.62 -6.77 0.99
C LEU A 120 -5.00 -6.76 1.69
N SER A 121 -5.85 -7.75 1.43
CA SER A 121 -7.14 -7.91 2.11
C SER A 121 -6.97 -8.14 3.62
N TYR A 122 -5.98 -8.93 4.03
CA TYR A 122 -5.69 -9.13 5.45
C TYR A 122 -5.24 -7.83 6.12
N CYS A 123 -4.31 -7.10 5.49
CA CYS A 123 -3.84 -5.80 5.99
C CYS A 123 -4.98 -4.77 6.09
N MET A 124 -5.84 -4.69 5.07
CA MET A 124 -7.03 -3.85 5.11
C MET A 124 -7.98 -4.25 6.24
N PHE A 125 -8.19 -5.54 6.49
CA PHE A 125 -9.02 -6.00 7.59
C PHE A 125 -8.47 -5.58 8.97
N VAL A 126 -7.16 -5.69 9.18
CA VAL A 126 -6.48 -5.25 10.41
C VAL A 126 -6.64 -3.74 10.60
N VAL A 127 -6.41 -2.96 9.55
CA VAL A 127 -6.53 -1.49 9.59
C VAL A 127 -7.97 -1.05 9.80
N ASN A 128 -8.93 -1.68 9.13
CA ASN A 128 -10.35 -1.37 9.31
C ASN A 128 -10.83 -1.67 10.73
N SER A 129 -10.40 -2.80 11.30
CA SER A 129 -10.74 -3.14 12.68
C SER A 129 -10.24 -2.10 13.68
N PHE A 130 -9.08 -1.49 13.42
CA PHE A 130 -8.52 -0.42 14.26
C PHE A 130 -9.19 0.93 14.01
N TYR A 131 -9.60 1.19 12.77
CA TYR A 131 -10.40 2.35 12.42
C TYR A 131 -11.74 2.33 13.14
N ASP A 132 -12.46 1.21 13.10
CA ASP A 132 -13.74 1.03 13.78
C ASP A 132 -13.60 1.24 15.31
N GLU A 133 -12.53 0.70 15.91
CA GLU A 133 -12.22 0.89 17.34
C GLU A 133 -11.97 2.35 17.71
N LEU A 134 -11.34 3.13 16.83
CA LEU A 134 -11.11 4.56 17.04
C LEU A 134 -12.39 5.39 16.87
N THR A 135 -13.22 5.06 15.88
CA THR A 135 -14.48 5.79 15.65
C THR A 135 -15.52 5.52 16.74
N GLU A 136 -15.54 4.32 17.32
CA GLU A 136 -16.39 4.03 18.49
C GLU A 136 -15.89 4.70 19.79
N GLU A 137 -14.61 5.08 19.90
CA GLU A 137 -14.07 5.82 21.05
C GLU A 137 -14.35 7.34 20.96
N ASP A 138 -14.60 7.87 19.76
CA ASP A 138 -14.84 9.30 19.49
C ASP A 138 -16.33 9.72 19.60
N ASP A 139 -17.27 8.75 19.69
CA ASP A 139 -18.73 8.95 19.89
C ASP A 139 -19.17 8.77 21.36
#